data_AF-A0A0V0HCS1-F1
#
_entry.id   AF-A0A0V0HCS1-F1
#
_cell.length_a   1.000
_cell.length_b   1.000
_cell.length_c   1.000
_cell.angle_alpha   90.00
_cell.angle_beta   90.00
_cell.angle_gamma   90.00
#
_symmetry.space_group_name_H-M   'P 1'
#
loop_
_entity.id
_entity.type
_entity.pdbx_description
1 polymer ?
#
loop_
_entity_poly.entity_id
_entity_poly.type
_entity_poly.pdbx_seq_one_letter_code
_entity_poly.pdbx_strand_id
1 'polypeptide(L)'
;EVYSCASPNYMAQQVDINERMRSILIDWLIEVHHKFELREETLFLTVNLIDRFLEKQGIVRKKLQLVGLVAMLLACKYEEVCAPLVEDLVLISDKAYTRKEVLEMESMMLNTLQFNMSVPTAYVFMRRYLKAAQCDRKLELLSFMLVELCLVEYEMLKFPPSFIAAAAIYTAQTTLYGVQQWSKTCEVHTTYSEDQLLECSRSIVGYHQKAATGKLTGVHRKYSISKFGYSAKCEPAHFLVQQTQQ
;
A
#
# COMPACT_ATOMS: atom_id res chain seq x y z
N GLU A 1 -14.33 4.99 -6.79
CA GLU A 1 -12.94 4.95 -6.27
C GLU A 1 -12.08 6.15 -6.67
N VAL A 2 -12.27 6.75 -7.86
CA VAL A 2 -11.44 7.88 -8.31
C VAL A 2 -11.53 9.12 -7.40
N TYR A 3 -12.73 9.47 -6.93
CA TYR A 3 -12.94 10.60 -6.00
C TYR A 3 -12.31 10.42 -4.61
N SER A 4 -11.84 9.21 -4.30
CA SER A 4 -11.19 8.87 -3.04
C SER A 4 -9.69 8.61 -3.20
N CYS A 5 -9.11 8.91 -4.37
CA CYS A 5 -7.68 8.81 -4.63
C CYS A 5 -7.05 10.21 -4.62
N ALA A 6 -5.78 10.29 -4.21
CA ALA A 6 -4.99 11.50 -4.38
C ALA A 6 -4.51 11.62 -5.84
N SER A 7 -4.29 12.84 -6.31
CA SER A 7 -3.67 13.08 -7.62
C SER A 7 -2.30 12.40 -7.74
N PRO A 8 -2.00 11.67 -8.83
CA PRO A 8 -0.70 11.01 -9.00
C PRO A 8 0.48 11.98 -9.11
N ASN A 9 0.23 13.28 -9.25
CA ASN A 9 1.24 14.32 -9.36
C ASN A 9 1.21 15.31 -8.19
N TYR A 10 0.53 14.97 -7.08
CA TYR A 10 0.39 15.90 -5.95
C TYR A 10 1.74 16.35 -5.36
N MET A 11 2.79 15.54 -5.51
CA MET A 11 4.11 15.85 -4.99
C MET A 11 4.76 17.05 -5.69
N ALA A 12 4.31 17.40 -6.90
CA ALA A 12 4.76 18.61 -7.59
C ALA A 12 4.36 19.91 -6.87
N GLN A 13 3.37 19.86 -5.97
CA GLN A 13 2.94 20.99 -5.16
C GLN A 13 3.66 21.06 -3.81
N GLN A 14 4.44 20.04 -3.45
CA GLN A 14 5.20 19.99 -2.21
C GLN A 14 6.57 20.66 -2.38
N VAL A 15 6.92 21.54 -1.44
CA VAL A 15 8.16 22.35 -1.51
C VAL A 15 9.34 21.69 -0.78
N ASP A 16 9.07 20.98 0.33
CA ASP A 16 10.12 20.46 1.24
C ASP A 16 10.15 18.92 1.35
N ILE A 17 9.20 18.24 0.71
CA ILE A 17 9.14 16.76 0.64
C ILE A 17 9.08 16.29 -0.81
N ASN A 18 9.45 15.04 -1.04
CA ASN A 18 9.43 14.41 -2.36
C ASN A 18 8.95 12.96 -2.28
N GLU A 19 8.77 12.35 -3.45
CA GLU A 19 8.27 10.99 -3.66
C GLU A 19 9.05 9.97 -2.84
N ARG A 20 10.39 10.08 -2.86
CA ARG A 20 11.28 9.21 -2.09
C ARG A 20 11.07 9.32 -0.58
N MET A 21 10.85 10.52 -0.05
CA MET A 21 10.56 10.68 1.39
C MET A 21 9.22 10.04 1.76
N ARG A 22 8.22 10.11 0.89
CA ARG A 22 6.93 9.42 1.06
C ARG A 22 7.12 7.89 1.04
N SER A 23 7.90 7.35 0.10
CA SER A 23 8.21 5.91 0.09
C SER A 23 8.95 5.44 1.35
N ILE A 24 9.91 6.23 1.86
CA ILE A 24 10.59 5.94 3.14
C ILE A 24 9.58 5.91 4.30
N LEU A 25 8.63 6.87 4.33
CA LEU A 25 7.60 6.90 5.36
C LEU A 25 6.72 5.65 5.30
N ILE A 26 6.22 5.27 4.11
CA ILE A 26 5.33 4.11 3.97
C ILE A 26 6.07 2.80 4.31
N ASP A 27 7.31 2.63 3.86
CA ASP A 27 8.13 1.45 4.20
C ASP A 27 8.27 1.28 5.72
N TRP A 28 8.56 2.38 6.43
CA TRP A 28 8.62 2.37 7.89
C TRP A 28 7.25 2.11 8.55
N LEU A 29 6.16 2.69 8.02
CA LEU A 29 4.82 2.45 8.55
C LEU A 29 4.38 0.99 8.37
N ILE A 30 4.85 0.27 7.36
CA ILE A 30 4.58 -1.18 7.20
C ILE A 30 5.19 -1.97 8.36
N GLU A 31 6.38 -1.58 8.83
CA GLU A 31 7.01 -2.20 10.01
C GLU A 31 6.27 -1.86 11.29
N VAL A 32 5.84 -0.60 11.44
CA VAL A 32 5.02 -0.16 12.58
C VAL A 32 3.70 -0.91 12.61
N HIS A 33 3.01 -0.98 11.48
CA HIS A 33 1.76 -1.75 11.28
C HIS A 33 1.93 -3.20 11.71
N HIS A 34 3.01 -3.84 11.24
CA HIS A 34 3.30 -5.22 11.58
C HIS A 34 3.60 -5.40 13.08
N LYS A 35 4.36 -4.48 13.69
CA LYS A 35 4.73 -4.52 15.12
C LYS A 35 3.51 -4.41 16.05
N PHE A 36 2.52 -3.62 15.66
CA PHE A 36 1.26 -3.48 16.40
C PHE A 36 0.22 -4.56 16.04
N GLU A 37 0.55 -5.48 15.13
CA GLU A 37 -0.34 -6.54 14.65
C GLU A 37 -1.71 -6.03 14.18
N LEU A 38 -1.72 -4.86 13.54
CA LEU A 38 -2.94 -4.22 13.04
C LEU A 38 -3.51 -4.98 11.83
N ARG A 39 -4.82 -4.81 11.59
CA ARG A 39 -5.53 -5.34 10.42
C ARG A 39 -4.98 -4.75 9.13
N GLU A 40 -5.05 -5.51 8.05
CA GLU A 40 -4.62 -5.05 6.74
C GLU A 40 -5.39 -3.80 6.30
N GLU A 41 -6.72 -3.75 6.52
CA GLU A 41 -7.58 -2.58 6.29
C GLU A 41 -6.93 -1.28 6.79
N THR A 42 -6.40 -1.32 8.01
CA THR A 42 -5.76 -0.20 8.69
C THR A 42 -4.55 0.35 7.92
N LEU A 43 -3.70 -0.52 7.39
CA LEU A 43 -2.54 -0.11 6.59
C LEU A 43 -2.97 0.60 5.31
N PHE A 44 -3.91 0.00 4.58
CA PHE A 44 -4.38 0.56 3.31
C PHE A 44 -5.09 1.89 3.50
N LEU A 45 -5.90 2.02 4.56
CA LEU A 45 -6.52 3.29 4.91
C LEU A 45 -5.47 4.32 5.33
N THR A 46 -4.48 3.94 6.14
CA THR A 46 -3.36 4.83 6.53
C THR A 46 -2.70 5.47 5.32
N VAL A 47 -2.30 4.68 4.33
CA VAL A 47 -1.63 5.19 3.11
C VAL A 47 -2.56 6.12 2.34
N ASN A 48 -3.84 5.76 2.18
CA ASN A 48 -4.82 6.62 1.52
C ASN A 48 -4.98 7.99 2.21
N LEU A 49 -5.04 8.01 3.54
CA LEU A 49 -5.15 9.24 4.32
C LEU A 49 -3.91 10.13 4.16
N ILE A 50 -2.71 9.53 4.17
CA ILE A 50 -1.44 10.26 3.93
C ILE A 50 -1.48 10.95 2.57
N ASP A 51 -1.73 10.19 1.51
CA ASP A 51 -1.67 10.73 0.14
C ASP A 51 -2.72 11.82 -0.09
N ARG A 52 -3.97 11.64 0.37
CA ARG A 52 -5.03 12.66 0.25
C ARG A 52 -4.78 13.90 1.12
N PHE A 53 -4.12 13.73 2.25
CA PHE A 53 -3.76 14.85 3.12
C PHE A 53 -2.62 15.67 2.50
N LEU A 54 -1.56 15.00 2.05
CA LEU A 54 -0.41 15.63 1.39
C LEU A 54 -0.78 16.26 0.04
N GLU A 55 -1.84 15.80 -0.62
CA GLU A 55 -2.37 16.50 -1.80
C GLU A 55 -2.87 17.91 -1.49
N LYS A 56 -3.39 18.15 -0.28
CA LYS A 56 -4.05 19.40 0.10
C LYS A 56 -3.23 20.28 1.03
N GLN A 57 -2.23 19.71 1.70
CA GLN A 57 -1.46 20.40 2.74
C GLN A 57 0.04 20.33 2.47
N GLY A 58 0.67 21.50 2.38
CA GLY A 58 2.12 21.61 2.34
C GLY A 58 2.72 21.25 3.69
N ILE A 59 3.61 20.25 3.72
CA ILE A 59 4.23 19.76 4.97
C ILE A 59 5.74 19.88 4.87
N VAL A 60 6.35 20.43 5.93
CA VAL A 60 7.81 20.41 6.08
C VAL A 60 8.29 19.02 6.44
N ARG A 61 9.47 18.63 5.94
CA ARG A 61 10.07 17.30 6.11
C ARG A 61 10.07 16.82 7.56
N LYS A 62 10.35 17.70 8.52
CA LYS A 62 10.39 17.38 9.96
C LYS A 62 9.04 16.89 10.52
N LYS A 63 7.93 17.24 9.87
CA LYS A 63 6.56 16.84 10.27
C LYS A 63 6.01 15.66 9.46
N LEU A 64 6.73 15.16 8.47
CA LEU A 64 6.25 14.07 7.60
C LEU A 64 5.99 12.77 8.38
N GLN A 65 6.86 12.41 9.34
CA GLN A 65 6.62 11.23 10.18
C GLN A 65 5.40 11.41 11.09
N LEU A 66 5.18 12.62 11.63
CA LEU A 66 3.98 12.94 12.41
C LEU A 66 2.69 12.75 11.59
N VAL A 67 2.70 13.17 10.31
CA VAL A 67 1.58 12.92 9.38
C VAL A 67 1.31 11.42 9.27
N GLY A 68 2.34 10.60 9.06
CA GLY A 68 2.18 9.15 8.92
C GLY A 68 1.63 8.48 10.19
N LEU A 69 2.14 8.87 11.35
CA LEU A 69 1.67 8.36 12.64
C LEU A 69 0.21 8.74 12.91
N VAL A 70 -0.16 9.99 12.65
CA VAL A 70 -1.54 10.47 12.84
C VAL A 70 -2.51 9.83 11.86
N ALA A 71 -2.11 9.64 10.60
CA ALA A 71 -2.90 8.89 9.64
C ALA A 71 -3.16 7.45 10.11
N MET A 72 -2.15 6.80 10.69
CA MET A 72 -2.30 5.46 11.25
C MET A 72 -3.20 5.45 12.49
N LEU A 73 -3.07 6.42 13.39
CA LEU A 73 -3.97 6.57 14.54
C LEU A 73 -5.43 6.69 14.10
N LEU A 74 -5.69 7.53 13.10
CA LEU A 74 -7.03 7.74 12.56
C LEU A 74 -7.56 6.48 11.87
N ALA A 75 -6.73 5.78 11.11
CA ALA A 75 -7.10 4.50 10.52
C ALA A 75 -7.41 3.45 11.60
N CYS A 76 -6.60 3.36 12.67
CA CYS A 76 -6.88 2.47 13.80
C CYS A 76 -8.21 2.80 14.48
N LYS A 77 -8.48 4.08 14.76
CA LYS A 77 -9.76 4.51 15.33
C LYS A 77 -10.97 4.16 14.46
N TYR A 78 -10.76 3.97 13.16
CA TYR A 78 -11.81 3.67 12.20
C TYR A 78 -11.99 2.16 11.96
N GLU A 79 -10.91 1.39 11.86
CA GLU A 79 -10.93 -0.04 11.46
C GLU A 79 -10.70 -1.03 12.62
N GLU A 80 -10.02 -0.62 13.68
CA GLU A 80 -9.66 -1.50 14.80
C GLU A 80 -10.72 -1.49 15.90
N VAL A 81 -10.85 -2.63 16.59
CA VAL A 81 -11.67 -2.71 17.80
C VAL A 81 -11.05 -1.91 18.93
N CYS A 82 -9.72 -1.94 19.04
CA CYS A 82 -8.94 -1.23 20.04
C CYS A 82 -7.81 -0.47 19.34
N ALA A 83 -7.97 0.85 19.22
CA ALA A 83 -6.93 1.72 18.69
C ALA A 83 -5.80 1.94 19.73
N PRO A 84 -4.54 2.10 19.30
CA PRO A 84 -3.44 2.48 20.17
C PRO A 84 -3.69 3.85 20.79
N LEU A 85 -3.11 4.09 21.97
CA LEU A 85 -3.19 5.37 22.65
C LEU A 85 -2.22 6.37 21.99
N VAL A 86 -2.48 7.66 22.18
CA VAL A 86 -1.57 8.71 21.67
C VAL A 86 -0.17 8.55 22.27
N GLU A 87 -0.11 8.09 23.51
CA GLU A 87 1.11 7.81 24.25
C GLU A 87 1.95 6.70 23.58
N ASP A 88 1.33 5.70 22.96
CA ASP A 88 2.03 4.64 22.20
C ASP A 88 2.72 5.21 20.95
N LEU A 89 2.08 6.18 20.29
CA LEU A 89 2.64 6.88 19.13
C LEU A 89 3.80 7.80 19.50
N VAL A 90 3.69 8.48 20.65
CA VAL A 90 4.80 9.27 21.21
C VAL A 90 5.98 8.36 21.52
N LEU A 91 5.73 7.16 22.06
CA LEU A 91 6.79 6.22 22.36
C LEU A 91 7.46 5.66 21.10
N ILE A 92 6.70 5.24 20.08
CA ILE A 92 7.28 4.65 18.86
C ILE A 92 8.00 5.68 17.98
N SER A 93 7.67 6.96 18.13
CA SER A 93 8.42 8.06 17.51
C SER A 93 9.67 8.47 18.30
N ASP A 94 10.09 7.69 19.30
CA ASP A 94 11.20 8.01 20.20
C ASP A 94 11.06 9.40 20.84
N LYS A 95 9.81 9.75 21.20
CA LYS A 95 9.43 11.05 21.78
C LYS A 95 9.81 12.25 20.91
N ALA A 96 9.93 12.05 19.58
CA ALA A 96 10.15 13.14 18.63
C ALA A 96 8.98 14.15 18.60
N TYR A 97 7.79 13.71 19.02
CA TYR A 97 6.57 14.53 19.03
C TYR A 97 5.90 14.50 20.40
N THR A 98 5.29 15.62 20.76
CA THR A 98 4.48 15.75 21.97
C THR A 98 3.03 15.32 21.71
N ARG A 99 2.32 14.93 22.77
CA ARG A 99 0.87 14.65 22.71
C ARG A 99 0.07 15.79 22.06
N LYS A 100 0.46 17.04 22.34
CA LYS A 100 -0.19 18.23 21.78
C LYS A 100 -0.04 18.27 20.25
N GLU A 101 1.16 18.05 19.74
CA GLU A 101 1.42 18.05 18.29
C GLU A 101 0.65 16.94 17.56
N VAL A 102 0.53 15.76 18.19
CA VAL A 102 -0.27 14.65 17.64
C VAL A 102 -1.74 15.06 17.51
N LEU A 103 -2.33 15.64 18.55
CA LEU A 103 -3.74 16.07 18.53
C LEU A 103 -4.00 17.24 17.58
N GLU A 104 -3.07 18.19 17.47
CA GLU A 104 -3.15 19.29 16.51
C GLU A 104 -3.12 18.78 15.06
N MET A 105 -2.21 17.85 14.76
CA MET A 105 -2.13 17.23 13.44
C MET A 105 -3.36 16.35 13.14
N GLU A 106 -3.89 15.63 14.14
CA GLU A 106 -5.13 14.86 14.02
C GLU A 106 -6.30 15.75 13.61
N SER A 107 -6.50 16.87 14.31
CA SER A 107 -7.55 17.83 13.99
C SER A 107 -7.36 18.43 12.59
N MET A 108 -6.12 18.80 12.25
CA MET A 108 -5.79 19.35 10.92
C MET A 108 -6.10 18.35 9.80
N MET A 109 -5.74 17.07 9.98
CA MET A 109 -5.97 16.03 8.98
C MET A 109 -7.47 15.75 8.79
N LEU A 110 -8.22 15.59 9.89
CA LEU A 110 -9.67 15.38 9.83
C LEU A 110 -10.39 16.54 9.13
N ASN A 111 -10.04 17.78 9.48
CA ASN A 111 -10.63 18.97 8.87
C ASN A 111 -10.29 19.08 7.37
N THR A 112 -9.03 18.81 7.00
CA THR A 112 -8.57 18.82 5.61
C THR A 112 -9.28 17.77 4.75
N LEU A 113 -9.51 16.59 5.33
CA LEU A 113 -10.20 15.49 4.67
C LEU A 113 -11.73 15.58 4.82
N GLN A 114 -12.24 16.61 5.48
CA GLN A 114 -13.66 16.82 5.76
C GLN A 114 -14.31 15.58 6.40
N PHE A 115 -13.57 14.89 7.28
CA PHE A 115 -13.99 13.65 7.93
C PHE A 115 -14.37 12.51 6.96
N ASN A 116 -13.99 12.61 5.67
CA ASN A 116 -14.25 11.57 4.69
C ASN A 116 -13.21 10.44 4.81
N MET A 117 -13.46 9.55 5.77
CA MET A 117 -12.63 8.39 6.10
C MET A 117 -13.09 7.10 5.42
N SER A 118 -14.37 7.02 5.04
CA SER A 118 -15.00 5.84 4.45
C SER A 118 -14.72 5.75 2.94
N VAL A 119 -13.57 5.18 2.59
CA VAL A 119 -13.11 5.12 1.20
C VAL A 119 -12.73 3.70 0.77
N PRO A 120 -13.01 3.32 -0.49
CA PRO A 120 -12.55 2.04 -1.01
C PRO A 120 -11.02 2.07 -1.19
N THR A 121 -10.35 1.10 -0.59
CA THR A 121 -8.91 0.86 -0.76
C THR A 121 -8.66 -0.41 -1.59
N ALA A 122 -7.42 -0.65 -2.00
CA ALA A 122 -7.09 -1.86 -2.76
C ALA A 122 -7.44 -3.14 -1.98
N TYR A 123 -7.38 -3.08 -0.63
CA TYR A 123 -7.75 -4.20 0.24
C TYR A 123 -9.16 -4.76 -0.02
N VAL A 124 -10.19 -3.90 -0.12
CA VAL A 124 -11.56 -4.41 -0.30
C VAL A 124 -11.74 -5.10 -1.66
N PHE A 125 -11.03 -4.61 -2.68
CA PHE A 125 -10.98 -5.24 -4.00
C PHE A 125 -10.19 -6.54 -3.98
N MET A 126 -9.03 -6.59 -3.30
CA MET A 126 -8.24 -7.81 -3.09
C MET A 126 -9.10 -8.92 -2.51
N ARG A 127 -9.83 -8.65 -1.41
CA ARG A 127 -10.71 -9.66 -0.77
C ARG A 127 -11.79 -10.19 -1.70
N ARG A 128 -12.33 -9.36 -2.60
CA ARG A 128 -13.33 -9.77 -3.59
C ARG A 128 -12.72 -10.57 -4.72
N TYR A 129 -11.62 -10.09 -5.29
CA TYR A 129 -11.00 -10.66 -6.48
C TYR A 129 -10.28 -11.98 -6.19
N LEU A 130 -9.70 -12.13 -5.00
CA LEU A 130 -9.10 -13.40 -4.55
C LEU A 130 -10.13 -14.54 -4.50
N LYS A 131 -11.38 -14.24 -4.11
CA LYS A 131 -12.47 -15.22 -4.17
C LYS A 131 -12.80 -15.62 -5.62
N ALA A 132 -12.84 -14.64 -6.53
CA ALA A 132 -13.07 -14.91 -7.95
C ALA A 132 -11.93 -15.71 -8.59
N ALA A 133 -10.69 -15.50 -8.13
CA ALA A 133 -9.50 -16.24 -8.52
C ALA A 133 -9.38 -17.64 -7.88
N GLN A 134 -10.36 -18.04 -7.05
CA GLN A 134 -10.34 -19.31 -6.30
C GLN A 134 -9.01 -19.53 -5.56
N CYS A 135 -8.52 -18.48 -4.89
CA CYS A 135 -7.18 -18.46 -4.36
C CYS A 135 -6.93 -19.54 -3.29
N ASP A 136 -5.74 -20.14 -3.35
CA ASP A 136 -5.15 -20.82 -2.20
C ASP A 136 -4.42 -19.81 -1.29
N ARG A 137 -3.94 -20.28 -0.13
CA ARG A 137 -3.19 -19.45 0.82
C ARG A 137 -1.91 -18.86 0.21
N LYS A 138 -1.25 -19.57 -0.71
CA LYS A 138 0.02 -19.12 -1.31
C LYS A 138 -0.23 -17.94 -2.25
N LEU A 139 -1.26 -18.04 -3.08
CA LEU A 139 -1.71 -16.97 -3.97
C LEU A 139 -2.16 -15.75 -3.16
N GLU A 140 -2.96 -15.95 -2.10
CA GLU A 140 -3.39 -14.85 -1.22
C GLU A 140 -2.19 -14.10 -0.64
N LEU A 141 -1.25 -14.80 0.00
CA LEU A 141 -0.10 -14.17 0.65
C LEU A 141 0.82 -13.45 -0.34
N LEU A 142 1.10 -14.05 -1.49
CA LEU A 142 1.92 -13.40 -2.52
C LEU A 142 1.19 -12.18 -3.11
N SER A 143 -0.11 -12.29 -3.38
CA SER A 143 -0.90 -11.14 -3.88
C SER A 143 -0.86 -9.97 -2.90
N PHE A 144 -1.00 -10.24 -1.59
CA PHE A 144 -0.90 -9.23 -0.55
C PHE A 144 0.49 -8.60 -0.46
N MET A 145 1.55 -9.39 -0.59
CA MET A 145 2.91 -8.85 -0.66
C MET A 145 3.09 -7.88 -1.84
N LEU A 146 2.62 -8.28 -3.03
CA LEU A 146 2.76 -7.48 -4.24
C LEU A 146 1.97 -6.17 -4.18
N VAL A 147 0.74 -6.19 -3.67
CA VAL A 147 -0.03 -4.95 -3.48
C VAL A 147 0.57 -4.05 -2.39
N GLU A 148 1.20 -4.60 -1.35
CA GLU A 148 1.91 -3.78 -0.35
C GLU A 148 3.18 -3.14 -0.92
N LEU A 149 3.90 -3.79 -1.84
CA LEU A 149 4.96 -3.12 -2.61
C LEU A 149 4.39 -1.92 -3.38
N CYS A 150 3.20 -2.04 -3.97
CA CYS A 150 2.55 -0.93 -4.67
C CYS A 150 2.22 0.24 -3.75
N LEU A 151 1.98 0.00 -2.46
CA LEU A 151 1.74 1.08 -1.51
C LEU A 151 2.98 1.94 -1.28
N VAL A 152 4.18 1.38 -1.41
CA VAL A 152 5.47 2.08 -1.19
C VAL A 152 5.83 2.97 -2.37
N GLU A 153 5.56 2.50 -3.59
CA GLU A 153 5.99 3.15 -4.84
C GLU A 153 5.03 4.27 -5.25
N TYR A 154 5.55 5.49 -5.40
CA TYR A 154 4.73 6.68 -5.67
C TYR A 154 4.06 6.62 -7.06
N GLU A 155 4.77 6.07 -8.04
CA GLU A 155 4.32 5.92 -9.42
C GLU A 155 3.05 5.08 -9.54
N MET A 156 2.74 4.25 -8.55
CA MET A 156 1.55 3.41 -8.54
C MET A 156 0.25 4.19 -8.29
N LEU A 157 0.33 5.44 -7.84
CA LEU A 157 -0.83 6.33 -7.69
C LEU A 157 -1.53 6.63 -9.02
N LYS A 158 -0.88 6.40 -10.16
CA LYS A 158 -1.51 6.55 -11.49
C LYS A 158 -2.63 5.52 -11.74
N PHE A 159 -2.66 4.42 -10.97
CA PHE A 159 -3.66 3.36 -11.10
C PHE A 159 -4.70 3.44 -9.97
N PRO A 160 -5.99 3.20 -10.25
CA PRO A 160 -6.99 3.14 -9.21
C PRO A 160 -6.86 1.87 -8.34
N PRO A 161 -7.38 1.88 -7.10
CA PRO A 161 -7.24 0.76 -6.16
C PRO A 161 -7.72 -0.59 -6.68
N SER A 162 -8.83 -0.63 -7.43
CA SER A 162 -9.35 -1.85 -8.07
C SER A 162 -8.35 -2.44 -9.07
N PHE A 163 -7.68 -1.58 -9.84
CA PHE A 163 -6.73 -2.00 -10.86
C PHE A 163 -5.44 -2.53 -10.26
N ILE A 164 -4.91 -1.87 -9.22
CA ILE A 164 -3.75 -2.36 -8.48
C ILE A 164 -4.04 -3.74 -7.87
N ALA A 165 -5.22 -3.94 -7.28
CA ALA A 165 -5.62 -5.22 -6.71
C ALA A 165 -5.68 -6.34 -7.79
N ALA A 166 -6.32 -6.07 -8.93
CA ALA A 166 -6.41 -7.03 -10.03
C ALA A 166 -5.02 -7.36 -10.61
N ALA A 167 -4.19 -6.35 -10.84
CA ALA A 167 -2.83 -6.52 -11.35
C ALA A 167 -1.93 -7.30 -10.38
N ALA A 168 -2.04 -7.05 -9.07
CA ALA A 168 -1.29 -7.79 -8.05
C ALA A 168 -1.67 -9.28 -8.03
N ILE A 169 -2.97 -9.60 -8.13
CA ILE A 169 -3.45 -11.00 -8.19
C ILE A 169 -2.99 -11.67 -9.48
N TYR A 170 -3.16 -11.02 -10.63
CA TYR A 170 -2.67 -11.56 -11.91
C TYR A 170 -1.14 -11.79 -11.86
N THR A 171 -0.38 -10.84 -11.31
CA THR A 171 1.08 -10.97 -11.16
C THR A 171 1.45 -12.12 -10.22
N ALA A 172 0.68 -12.33 -9.15
CA ALA A 172 0.90 -13.45 -8.24
C ALA A 172 0.54 -14.80 -8.89
N GLN A 173 -0.57 -14.88 -9.64
CA GLN A 173 -0.93 -16.09 -10.40
C GLN A 173 0.16 -16.43 -11.43
N THR A 174 0.65 -15.43 -12.15
CA THR A 174 1.72 -15.63 -13.15
C THR A 174 3.04 -16.05 -12.52
N THR A 175 3.37 -15.50 -11.36
CA THR A 175 4.55 -15.89 -10.58
C THR A 175 4.47 -17.33 -10.08
N LEU A 176 3.29 -17.79 -9.67
CA LEU A 176 3.12 -19.11 -9.05
C LEU A 176 2.85 -20.23 -10.07
N TYR A 177 2.13 -19.94 -11.14
CA TYR A 177 1.54 -20.94 -12.03
C TYR A 177 1.84 -20.71 -13.52
N GLY A 178 2.54 -19.62 -13.89
CA GLY A 178 2.91 -19.32 -15.28
C GLY A 178 1.87 -18.47 -16.03
N VAL A 179 1.96 -18.39 -17.36
CA VAL A 179 1.12 -17.51 -18.19
C VAL A 179 -0.33 -18.04 -18.35
N GLN A 180 -1.25 -17.20 -18.85
CA GLN A 180 -2.66 -17.54 -19.14
C GLN A 180 -3.52 -17.97 -17.94
N GLN A 181 -3.21 -17.45 -16.75
CA GLN A 181 -3.94 -17.76 -15.52
C GLN A 181 -5.13 -16.82 -15.25
N TRP A 182 -5.30 -15.79 -16.09
CA TRP A 182 -6.41 -14.85 -15.95
C TRP A 182 -7.70 -15.48 -16.47
N SER A 183 -8.43 -16.12 -15.56
CA SER A 183 -9.67 -16.82 -15.91
C SER A 183 -10.77 -15.85 -16.37
N LYS A 184 -11.75 -16.35 -17.14
CA LYS A 184 -12.93 -15.55 -17.52
C LYS A 184 -13.70 -15.06 -16.29
N THR A 185 -13.71 -15.84 -15.22
CA THR A 185 -14.29 -15.45 -13.92
C THR A 185 -13.58 -14.23 -13.34
N CYS A 186 -12.24 -14.22 -13.34
CA CYS A 186 -11.44 -13.07 -12.91
C CYS A 186 -11.76 -11.84 -13.75
N GLU A 187 -11.74 -11.96 -15.08
CA GLU A 187 -12.06 -10.87 -16.00
C GLU A 187 -13.47 -10.30 -15.76
N VAL A 188 -14.48 -11.16 -15.61
CA VAL A 188 -15.87 -10.73 -15.36
C VAL A 188 -16.01 -10.00 -14.01
N HIS A 189 -15.38 -10.51 -12.94
CA HIS A 189 -15.53 -9.93 -11.61
C HIS A 189 -14.68 -8.68 -11.38
N THR A 190 -13.56 -8.54 -12.09
CA THR A 190 -12.65 -7.39 -12.01
C THR A 190 -12.95 -6.34 -13.06
N THR A 191 -13.62 -6.71 -14.16
CA THR A 191 -13.85 -5.93 -15.38
C THR A 191 -12.58 -5.60 -16.18
N TYR A 192 -11.44 -6.21 -15.84
CA TYR A 192 -10.17 -5.98 -16.51
C TYR A 192 -9.71 -7.24 -17.27
N SER A 193 -9.31 -7.05 -18.52
CA SER A 193 -8.64 -8.07 -19.34
C SER A 193 -7.16 -8.21 -18.98
N GLU A 194 -6.57 -9.34 -19.36
CA GLU A 194 -5.13 -9.59 -19.17
C GLU A 194 -4.29 -8.48 -19.80
N ASP A 195 -4.58 -8.09 -21.05
CA ASP A 195 -3.85 -7.06 -21.79
C ASP A 195 -3.82 -5.70 -21.07
N GLN A 196 -4.94 -5.33 -20.43
CA GLN A 196 -5.02 -4.10 -19.65
C GLN A 196 -4.09 -4.15 -18.44
N LEU A 197 -3.98 -5.30 -17.76
CA LEU A 197 -3.21 -5.44 -16.52
C LEU A 197 -1.69 -5.46 -16.76
N LEU A 198 -1.24 -5.80 -17.97
CA LEU A 198 0.17 -6.03 -18.29
C LEU A 198 1.11 -4.87 -17.91
N GLU A 199 0.73 -3.61 -18.14
CA GLU A 199 1.59 -2.46 -17.81
C GLU A 199 1.85 -2.36 -16.30
N CYS A 200 0.79 -2.46 -15.50
CA CYS A 200 0.88 -2.42 -14.05
C CYS A 200 1.63 -3.65 -13.52
N SER A 201 1.34 -4.84 -14.04
CA SER A 201 2.02 -6.07 -13.67
C SER A 201 3.52 -6.05 -13.97
N ARG A 202 3.94 -5.48 -15.10
CA ARG A 202 5.37 -5.28 -15.40
C ARG A 202 6.04 -4.38 -14.36
N SER A 203 5.35 -3.32 -13.93
CA SER A 203 5.84 -2.43 -12.87
C SER A 203 5.97 -3.20 -11.55
N ILE A 204 4.94 -3.96 -11.16
CA ILE A 204 4.93 -4.81 -9.96
C ILE A 204 6.08 -5.82 -9.97
N VAL A 205 6.34 -6.48 -11.10
CA VAL A 205 7.49 -7.40 -11.23
C VAL A 205 8.81 -6.65 -11.03
N GLY A 206 8.96 -5.45 -11.57
CA GLY A 206 10.15 -4.61 -11.37
C GLY A 206 10.40 -4.26 -9.90
N TYR A 207 9.34 -3.96 -9.13
CA TYR A 207 9.45 -3.73 -7.69
C TYR A 207 9.73 -5.02 -6.92
N HIS A 208 9.09 -6.13 -7.30
CA HIS A 208 9.33 -7.44 -6.70
C HIS A 208 10.80 -7.87 -6.84
N GLN A 209 11.41 -7.67 -8.02
CA GLN A 209 12.84 -7.92 -8.25
C GLN A 209 13.77 -7.14 -7.32
N LYS A 210 13.38 -5.90 -6.99
CA LYS A 210 14.18 -5.02 -6.14
C LYS A 210 13.83 -5.13 -4.66
N ALA A 211 12.80 -5.89 -4.29
CA ALA A 211 12.27 -5.92 -2.93
C ALA A 211 13.32 -6.39 -1.89
N ALA A 212 14.18 -7.34 -2.27
CA ALA A 212 15.23 -7.87 -1.39
C ALA A 212 16.52 -7.03 -1.37
N THR A 213 16.87 -6.41 -2.49
CA THR A 213 18.16 -5.71 -2.69
C THR A 213 18.05 -4.18 -2.61
N GLY A 214 16.83 -3.66 -2.56
CA GLY A 214 16.52 -2.24 -2.48
C GLY A 214 16.86 -1.63 -1.12
N LYS A 215 16.65 -0.30 -1.02
CA LYS A 215 16.84 0.43 0.25
C LYS A 215 15.61 0.37 1.15
N LEU A 216 14.44 0.16 0.57
CA LEU A 216 13.15 0.06 1.24
C LEU A 216 12.79 -1.43 1.27
N THR A 217 12.85 -2.03 2.45
CA THR A 217 12.79 -3.50 2.61
C THR A 217 11.74 -3.95 3.62
N GLY A 218 10.92 -3.03 4.14
CA GLY A 218 9.88 -3.31 5.12
C GLY A 218 8.93 -4.40 4.67
N VAL A 219 8.44 -4.32 3.43
CA VAL A 219 7.59 -5.38 2.83
C VAL A 219 8.33 -6.71 2.73
N HIS A 220 9.54 -6.72 2.15
CA HIS A 220 10.32 -7.95 2.00
C HIS A 220 10.58 -8.62 3.36
N ARG A 221 10.96 -7.84 4.38
CA ARG A 221 11.19 -8.34 5.75
C ARG A 221 9.91 -8.91 6.36
N LYS A 222 8.77 -8.21 6.24
CA LYS A 222 7.46 -8.69 6.69
C LYS A 222 7.10 -10.03 6.06
N TYR A 223 7.25 -10.19 4.74
CA TYR A 223 6.87 -11.42 4.04
C TYR A 223 7.97 -12.50 4.01
N SER A 224 9.10 -12.28 4.69
CA SER A 224 10.19 -13.25 4.86
C SER A 224 10.04 -14.14 6.09
N ILE A 225 9.00 -13.97 6.91
CA ILE A 225 8.75 -14.78 8.11
C ILE A 225 7.72 -15.89 7.85
N SER A 226 7.72 -16.92 8.70
CA SER A 226 6.85 -18.09 8.58
C SER A 226 5.35 -17.78 8.59
N LYS A 227 4.92 -16.75 9.33
CA LYS A 227 3.51 -16.27 9.38
C LYS A 227 2.96 -16.00 7.98
N PHE A 228 3.81 -15.48 7.08
CA PHE A 228 3.49 -15.14 5.70
C PHE A 228 4.01 -16.16 4.69
N GLY A 229 4.23 -17.42 5.11
CA GLY A 229 4.58 -18.52 4.20
C GLY A 229 5.91 -18.34 3.46
N TYR A 230 6.76 -17.43 3.92
CA TYR A 230 7.98 -17.02 3.22
C TYR A 230 7.71 -16.52 1.78
N SER A 231 6.58 -15.86 1.53
CA SER A 231 6.20 -15.38 0.19
C SER A 231 7.27 -14.53 -0.48
N ALA A 232 8.10 -13.82 0.29
CA ALA A 232 9.24 -13.04 -0.21
C ALA A 232 10.33 -13.89 -0.91
N LYS A 233 10.33 -15.22 -0.73
CA LYS A 233 11.24 -16.14 -1.42
C LYS A 233 10.74 -16.59 -2.80
N CYS A 234 9.54 -16.15 -3.22
CA CYS A 234 9.06 -16.46 -4.57
C CYS A 234 9.87 -15.67 -5.60
N GLU A 235 10.39 -16.34 -6.63
CA GLU A 235 11.08 -15.67 -7.71
C GLU A 235 10.11 -14.79 -8.52
N PRO A 236 10.45 -13.53 -8.84
CA PRO A 236 9.61 -12.67 -9.67
C PRO A 236 9.33 -13.28 -11.05
N ALA A 237 8.15 -12.97 -11.63
CA ALA A 237 7.79 -13.37 -12.99
C ALA A 237 8.59 -12.59 -14.07
N HIS A 238 9.91 -12.82 -14.15
CA HIS A 238 10.84 -12.08 -15.03
C HIS A 238 10.43 -12.04 -16.50
N PHE A 239 9.77 -13.11 -16.98
CA PHE A 239 9.31 -13.23 -18.37
C PHE A 239 8.31 -12.13 -18.77
N LEU A 240 7.55 -11.55 -17.83
CA LEU A 240 6.61 -10.47 -18.13
C LEU A 240 7.30 -9.17 -18.54
N VAL A 241 8.54 -8.95 -18.11
CA VAL A 241 9.33 -7.73 -18.39
C VAL A 241 10.22 -7.91 -19.63
N GLN A 242 10.65 -9.14 -19.92
CA GLN A 242 11.59 -9.45 -21.01
C GLN A 242 10.98 -9.38 -22.42
N GLN A 243 9.65 -9.50 -22.58
CA GLN A 243 8.96 -9.47 -23.87
C GLN A 243 9.01 -8.13 -24.63
N THR A 244 9.71 -7.12 -24.11
CA THR A 244 9.83 -5.79 -24.73
C THR A 244 11.12 -5.59 -25.53
N GLN A 245 11.98 -6.62 -25.63
CA GLN A 245 13.29 -6.56 -26.32
C GLN A 245 13.36 -7.34 -27.65
N GLN A 246 12.22 -7.71 -28.24
CA GLN A 246 12.16 -8.31 -29.58
C GLN A 246 11.31 -7.47 -30.52
#